data_AF-A0A1V3SKH2-F1
#
_entry.id   AF-A0A1V3SKH2-F1
#
_cell.length_a   1.000
_cell.length_b   1.000
_cell.length_c   1.000
_cell.angle_alpha   90.00
_cell.angle_beta   90.00
_cell.angle_gamma   90.00
#
_symmetry.space_group_name_H-M   'P 1'
#
loop_
_entity.id
_entity.type
_entity.pdbx_description
1 polymer ?
#
loop_
_entity_poly.entity_id
_entity_poly.type
_entity_poly.pdbx_seq_one_letter_code
_entity_poly.pdbx_strand_id
1 'polypeptide(L)'
;MPKVIWFVAALMLSGAAEACSCAKMQGSKWFAESTYVFRGRVMATSLTKNPGLSDIVGTEAVQAEVAPTEIFKGPQRPTVSVVGGADYRNPVCTRALVAGMEYVFALQADMAVSSCNSWIADDPALTAFLKTFRRLKAQGK
;
A
#
# COMPACT_ATOMS: atom_id res chain seq x y z
N MET A 1 27.31 -49.11 28.02
CA MET A 1 26.98 -47.66 28.12
C MET A 1 26.67 -47.13 26.72
N PRO A 2 25.42 -47.10 26.26
CA PRO A 2 25.09 -46.42 25.00
C PRO A 2 24.75 -44.95 25.29
N LYS A 3 25.48 -44.03 24.67
CA LYS A 3 25.18 -42.59 24.70
C LYS A 3 23.96 -42.34 23.82
N VAL A 4 22.91 -41.83 24.47
CA VAL A 4 21.63 -41.44 23.85
C VAL A 4 21.88 -40.41 22.76
N ILE A 5 21.26 -40.66 21.62
CA ILE A 5 21.28 -39.89 20.38
C ILE A 5 20.78 -38.46 20.68
N TRP A 6 21.60 -37.46 20.35
CA TRP A 6 21.21 -36.06 20.40
C TRP A 6 20.16 -35.79 19.32
N PHE A 7 18.94 -35.49 19.75
CA PHE A 7 17.93 -34.80 18.95
C PHE A 7 18.46 -33.40 18.62
N VAL A 8 18.94 -33.20 17.38
CA VAL A 8 18.98 -31.85 16.80
C VAL A 8 17.59 -31.59 16.24
N ALA A 9 16.69 -31.15 17.11
CA ALA A 9 15.45 -30.54 16.69
C ALA A 9 15.83 -29.26 15.93
N ALA A 10 15.75 -29.31 14.60
CA ALA A 10 15.85 -28.15 13.74
C ALA A 10 14.80 -27.14 14.21
N LEU A 11 15.27 -26.09 14.90
CA LEU A 11 14.48 -24.91 15.21
C LEU A 11 14.08 -24.29 13.86
N MET A 12 12.89 -24.67 13.40
CA MET A 12 12.05 -23.92 12.50
C MET A 12 11.66 -22.61 13.20
N LEU A 13 12.63 -21.70 13.36
CA LEU A 13 12.35 -20.29 13.60
C LEU A 13 12.18 -19.62 12.24
N SER A 14 11.19 -20.09 11.48
CA SER A 14 10.55 -19.34 10.41
C SER A 14 9.66 -18.26 11.04
N GLY A 15 10.26 -17.35 11.79
CA GLY A 15 9.62 -16.21 12.42
C GLY A 15 10.01 -14.93 11.69
N ALA A 16 9.47 -14.71 10.49
CA ALA A 16 9.38 -13.40 9.81
C ALA A 16 8.80 -13.59 8.39
N ALA A 17 7.64 -14.23 8.28
CA ALA A 17 6.88 -14.19 7.04
C ALA A 17 5.40 -14.33 7.37
N GLU A 18 4.88 -13.47 8.24
CA GLU A 18 3.50 -13.03 8.07
C GLU A 18 3.50 -12.20 6.77
N ALA A 19 3.49 -12.92 5.65
CA ALA A 19 3.37 -12.36 4.32
C ALA A 19 2.12 -11.51 4.33
N CYS A 20 2.27 -10.22 4.03
CA CYS A 20 1.17 -9.25 3.98
C CYS A 20 -0.09 -9.86 3.36
N SER A 21 -1.03 -10.29 4.20
CA SER A 21 -2.26 -10.93 3.76
C SER A 21 -3.33 -9.86 3.66
N CYS A 22 -3.33 -9.15 2.55
CA CYS A 22 -4.44 -8.28 2.22
C CYS A 22 -5.65 -9.17 2.03
N ALA A 23 -6.63 -9.09 2.94
CA ALA A 23 -7.92 -9.73 2.72
C ALA A 23 -8.39 -9.35 1.31
N LYS A 24 -8.86 -10.33 0.53
CA LYS A 24 -9.33 -10.15 -0.85
C LYS A 24 -10.61 -9.31 -0.83
N MET A 25 -10.46 -8.02 -0.61
CA MET A 25 -11.55 -7.08 -0.41
C MET A 25 -12.16 -6.73 -1.76
N GLN A 26 -13.49 -6.58 -1.76
CA GLN A 26 -14.24 -6.14 -2.93
C GLN A 26 -14.15 -4.61 -3.07
N GLY A 27 -14.14 -4.10 -4.31
CA GLY A 27 -13.99 -2.67 -4.57
C GLY A 27 -15.00 -1.77 -3.85
N SER A 28 -16.24 -2.23 -3.64
CA SER A 28 -17.24 -1.47 -2.87
C SER A 28 -16.81 -1.20 -1.43
N LYS A 29 -16.16 -2.17 -0.78
CA LYS A 29 -15.69 -2.05 0.61
C LYS A 29 -14.52 -1.08 0.70
N TRP A 30 -13.52 -1.20 -0.19
CA TRP A 30 -12.42 -0.22 -0.25
C TRP A 30 -12.93 1.19 -0.48
N PHE A 31 -13.88 1.38 -1.38
CA PHE A 31 -14.43 2.70 -1.66
C PHE A 31 -15.16 3.30 -0.44
N ALA A 32 -15.90 2.48 0.30
CA ALA A 32 -16.61 2.91 1.50
C ALA A 32 -15.64 3.30 2.63
N GLU A 33 -14.63 2.47 2.89
CA GLU A 33 -13.69 2.64 4.01
C GLU A 33 -12.58 3.66 3.74
N SER A 34 -12.32 4.00 2.48
CA SER A 34 -11.30 4.99 2.11
C SER A 34 -11.83 6.42 2.19
N THR A 35 -10.99 7.36 2.58
CA THR A 35 -11.26 8.80 2.48
C THR A 35 -10.99 9.30 1.06
N TYR A 36 -9.96 8.77 0.41
CA TYR A 36 -9.52 9.14 -0.93
C TYR A 36 -9.50 7.92 -1.84
N VAL A 37 -10.07 8.04 -3.04
CA VAL A 37 -9.98 7.00 -4.06
C VAL A 37 -9.67 7.66 -5.39
N PHE A 38 -8.52 7.37 -5.96
CA PHE A 38 -8.08 8.01 -7.21
C PHE A 38 -7.10 7.13 -8.00
N ARG A 39 -7.05 7.34 -9.31
CA ARG A 39 -5.99 6.89 -10.19
C ARG A 39 -5.04 8.06 -10.39
N GLY A 40 -3.73 7.82 -10.38
CA GLY A 40 -2.76 8.89 -10.57
C GLY A 40 -1.36 8.39 -10.91
N ARG A 41 -0.60 9.25 -11.58
CA ARG A 41 0.78 8.99 -11.99
C ARG A 41 1.73 9.53 -10.92
N VAL A 42 2.68 8.71 -10.48
CA VAL A 42 3.75 9.13 -9.59
C VAL A 42 4.70 10.02 -10.39
N MET A 43 4.86 11.27 -9.97
CA MET A 43 5.70 12.25 -10.62
C MET A 43 7.13 12.23 -10.06
N ALA A 44 7.24 12.10 -8.74
CA ALA A 44 8.51 12.05 -8.03
C ALA A 44 8.39 11.22 -6.76
N THR A 45 9.54 10.71 -6.29
CA THR A 45 9.66 10.01 -5.00
C THR A 45 10.87 10.55 -4.25
N SER A 46 10.74 10.74 -2.95
CA SER A 46 11.81 11.21 -2.07
C SER A 46 11.78 10.47 -0.74
N LEU A 47 12.91 10.39 -0.06
CA LEU A 47 12.95 9.97 1.33
C LEU A 47 12.58 11.15 2.23
N THR A 48 11.71 10.91 3.20
CA THR A 48 11.30 11.88 4.21
C THR A 48 11.46 11.27 5.59
N LYS A 49 11.53 12.10 6.63
CA LYS A 49 11.58 11.60 8.01
C LYS A 49 10.30 10.85 8.32
N ASN A 50 10.43 9.61 8.79
CA ASN A 50 9.29 8.80 9.20
C ASN A 50 8.61 9.46 10.43
N PRO A 51 7.33 9.87 10.34
CA PRO A 51 6.70 10.65 11.40
C PRO A 51 6.24 9.80 12.61
N GLY A 52 6.43 8.48 12.64
CA GLY A 52 5.74 7.68 13.65
C GLY A 52 6.22 6.27 13.94
N LEU A 53 7.43 5.87 13.55
CA LEU A 53 7.95 4.58 14.00
C LEU A 53 9.30 4.81 14.70
N SER A 54 9.47 4.18 15.86
CA SER A 54 10.71 4.20 16.62
C SER A 54 11.90 3.82 15.73
N ASP A 55 13.13 4.12 16.18
CA ASP A 55 14.39 3.82 15.48
C ASP A 55 14.53 2.34 15.00
N ILE A 56 13.67 1.45 15.50
CA ILE A 56 13.57 0.03 15.16
C ILE A 56 12.98 -0.21 13.76
N VAL A 57 12.12 0.69 13.25
CA VAL A 57 11.39 0.49 11.98
C VAL A 57 11.94 1.36 10.83
N GLY A 58 12.98 2.13 11.11
CA GLY A 58 13.63 3.01 10.15
C GLY A 58 13.20 4.47 10.30
N THR A 59 14.19 5.35 10.16
CA THR A 59 14.06 6.80 10.36
C THR A 59 13.46 7.53 9.15
N GLU A 60 13.33 6.84 8.02
CA GLU A 60 12.91 7.40 6.74
C GLU A 60 11.70 6.65 6.15
N ALA A 61 10.86 7.36 5.43
CA ALA A 61 9.74 6.83 4.66
C ALA A 61 9.80 7.33 3.22
N VAL A 62 9.22 6.58 2.28
CA VAL A 62 9.15 7.02 0.89
C VAL A 62 7.92 7.92 0.71
N GLN A 63 8.15 9.21 0.46
CA GLN A 63 7.10 10.13 0.05
C GLN A 63 7.04 10.18 -1.47
N ALA A 64 5.83 10.19 -2.02
CA ALA A 64 5.61 10.30 -3.45
C ALA A 64 4.65 11.44 -3.78
N GLU A 65 5.01 12.23 -4.78
CA GLU A 65 4.10 13.20 -5.37
C GLU A 65 3.35 12.53 -6.53
N VAL A 66 2.02 12.59 -6.49
CA VAL A 66 1.14 11.93 -7.46
C VAL A 66 0.26 12.96 -8.12
N ALA A 67 0.24 12.98 -9.45
CA ALA A 67 -0.71 13.75 -10.25
C ALA A 67 -1.96 12.87 -10.52
N PRO A 68 -3.13 13.18 -9.94
CA PRO A 68 -4.34 12.41 -10.18
C PRO A 68 -4.78 12.52 -11.64
N THR A 69 -5.06 11.38 -12.27
CA THR A 69 -5.63 11.28 -13.62
C THR A 69 -7.14 11.06 -13.58
N GLU A 70 -7.65 10.42 -12.52
CA GLU A 70 -9.07 10.23 -12.28
C GLU A 70 -9.34 10.19 -10.77
N ILE A 71 -10.14 11.13 -10.25
CA ILE A 71 -10.54 11.13 -8.84
C ILE A 71 -11.93 10.51 -8.72
N PHE A 72 -12.05 9.44 -7.93
CA PHE A 72 -13.30 8.75 -7.65
C PHE A 72 -13.94 9.20 -6.33
N LYS A 73 -13.12 9.52 -5.32
CA LYS A 73 -13.53 10.01 -4.01
C LYS A 73 -12.46 10.94 -3.44
N GLY A 74 -12.90 12.03 -2.79
CA GLY A 74 -12.01 13.03 -2.22
C GLY A 74 -11.97 14.35 -3.03
N PRO A 75 -11.23 15.36 -2.53
CA PRO A 75 -11.14 16.68 -3.14
C PRO A 75 -10.38 16.65 -4.47
N GLN A 76 -10.79 17.52 -5.40
CA GLN A 76 -10.04 17.79 -6.62
C GLN A 76 -8.74 18.51 -6.29
N ARG A 77 -7.59 17.92 -6.64
CA ARG A 77 -6.27 18.51 -6.42
C ARG A 77 -5.36 18.22 -7.62
N PRO A 78 -4.51 19.18 -8.03
CA PRO A 78 -3.58 18.97 -9.15
C PRO A 78 -2.50 17.95 -8.79
N THR A 79 -2.07 17.92 -7.53
CA THR A 79 -1.11 16.97 -7.00
C THR A 79 -1.50 16.53 -5.59
N VAL A 80 -1.09 15.31 -5.24
CA VAL A 80 -1.37 14.67 -3.96
C VAL A 80 -0.07 14.04 -3.45
N SER A 81 0.31 14.36 -2.22
CA SER A 81 1.40 13.67 -1.54
C SER A 81 0.87 12.40 -0.88
N VAL A 82 1.54 11.28 -1.11
CA VAL A 82 1.27 10.00 -0.46
C VAL A 82 2.53 9.47 0.20
N VAL A 83 2.37 8.66 1.25
CA VAL A 83 3.49 8.07 1.99
C VAL A 83 3.52 6.57 1.70
N GLY A 84 4.40 6.13 0.82
CA GLY A 84 4.79 4.73 0.71
C GLY A 84 5.53 4.31 1.98
N GLY A 85 5.21 3.13 2.52
CA GLY A 85 5.65 2.67 3.83
C GLY A 85 7.08 3.01 4.25
N ALA A 86 7.26 3.07 5.58
CA ALA A 86 8.54 3.27 6.25
C ALA A 86 9.59 2.29 5.73
N ASP A 87 10.80 2.82 5.48
CA ASP A 87 12.06 2.14 5.16
C ASP A 87 11.93 0.76 4.47
N TYR A 88 12.52 0.62 3.28
CA TYR A 88 12.70 -0.64 2.54
C TYR A 88 13.16 -1.85 3.42
N ARG A 89 13.64 -1.61 4.64
CA ARG A 89 14.01 -2.60 5.67
C ARG A 89 12.84 -3.26 6.42
N ASN A 90 11.63 -2.70 6.49
CA ASN A 90 10.46 -3.39 7.06
C ASN A 90 9.38 -3.65 5.98
N PRO A 91 9.41 -4.83 5.32
CA PRO A 91 8.70 -5.10 4.07
C PRO A 91 7.25 -5.55 4.25
N VAL A 92 6.75 -5.66 5.49
CA VAL A 92 5.41 -6.23 5.73
C VAL A 92 4.35 -5.22 5.27
N CYS A 93 3.87 -5.40 4.03
CA CYS A 93 2.85 -4.58 3.34
C CYS A 93 3.30 -3.27 2.69
N THR A 94 4.60 -2.97 2.65
CA THR A 94 5.08 -1.73 2.02
C THR A 94 4.91 -1.77 0.49
N ARG A 95 4.36 -0.70 -0.10
CA ARG A 95 4.34 -0.51 -1.56
C ARG A 95 5.47 0.43 -1.96
N ALA A 96 6.43 -0.08 -2.75
CA ALA A 96 7.35 0.77 -3.48
C ALA A 96 6.61 1.49 -4.62
N LEU A 97 6.54 2.81 -4.53
CA LEU A 97 6.02 3.66 -5.59
C LEU A 97 7.17 4.03 -6.52
N VAL A 98 6.95 3.93 -7.83
CA VAL A 98 7.97 4.17 -8.84
C VAL A 98 7.57 5.38 -9.67
N ALA A 99 8.46 6.36 -9.78
CA ALA A 99 8.24 7.54 -10.62
C ALA A 99 7.95 7.15 -12.07
N GLY A 100 6.99 7.83 -12.69
CA GLY A 100 6.49 7.55 -14.04
C GLY A 100 5.40 6.48 -14.10
N MET A 101 5.24 5.64 -13.07
CA MET A 101 4.21 4.61 -13.02
C MET A 101 2.87 5.18 -12.55
N GLU A 102 1.80 4.57 -13.06
CA GLU A 102 0.44 4.92 -12.67
C GLU A 102 -0.15 3.88 -11.73
N TYR A 103 -0.84 4.35 -10.70
CA TYR A 103 -1.43 3.51 -9.67
C TYR A 103 -2.88 3.91 -9.41
N VAL A 104 -3.64 2.96 -8.89
CA VAL A 104 -4.94 3.18 -8.27
C VAL A 104 -4.75 3.13 -6.77
N PHE A 105 -5.26 4.14 -6.07
CA PHE A 105 -5.14 4.35 -4.64
C PHE A 105 -6.52 4.35 -3.98
N ALA A 106 -6.64 3.69 -2.83
CA ALA A 106 -7.81 3.70 -1.97
C ALA A 106 -7.34 3.94 -0.53
N LEU A 107 -7.15 5.21 -0.16
CA LEU A 107 -6.39 5.62 1.04
C LEU A 107 -7.27 6.20 2.14
N GLN A 108 -6.81 6.05 3.37
CA GLN A 108 -7.37 6.76 4.51
C GLN A 108 -6.81 8.20 4.59
N ALA A 109 -7.20 8.94 5.63
CA ALA A 109 -6.81 10.33 5.82
C ALA A 109 -5.29 10.55 6.00
N ASP A 110 -4.58 9.52 6.45
CA ASP A 110 -3.12 9.52 6.65
C ASP A 110 -2.31 9.44 5.34
N MET A 111 -2.98 9.20 4.20
CA MET A 111 -2.36 9.05 2.88
C MET A 111 -1.30 7.94 2.83
N ALA A 112 -1.38 6.96 3.74
CA ALA A 112 -0.41 5.88 3.84
C ALA A 112 -0.68 4.80 2.79
N VAL A 113 0.38 4.40 2.09
CA VAL A 113 0.32 3.48 0.95
C VAL A 113 0.95 2.14 1.30
N SER A 114 0.20 1.09 0.99
CA SER A 114 0.56 -0.30 1.20
C SER A 114 0.19 -1.15 -0.02
N SER A 115 0.66 -2.39 -0.07
CA SER A 115 0.23 -3.37 -1.07
C SER A 115 -1.26 -3.69 -1.01
N CYS A 116 -1.95 -3.38 0.10
CA CYS A 116 -3.37 -3.67 0.30
C CYS A 116 -4.32 -2.57 -0.14
N ASN A 117 -3.81 -1.37 -0.41
CA ASN A 117 -4.63 -0.20 -0.69
C ASN A 117 -4.14 0.59 -1.92
N SER A 118 -3.17 0.04 -2.64
CA SER A 118 -2.63 0.59 -3.87
C SER A 118 -2.21 -0.52 -4.83
N TRP A 119 -2.41 -0.26 -6.12
CA TRP A 119 -2.17 -1.24 -7.19
C TRP A 119 -1.72 -0.55 -8.46
N ILE A 120 -0.90 -1.22 -9.28
CA ILE A 120 -0.46 -0.69 -10.58
C ILE A 120 -1.67 -0.63 -11.50
N ALA A 121 -1.91 0.51 -12.15
CA ALA A 121 -3.16 0.78 -12.88
C ALA A 121 -3.41 -0.18 -14.06
N ASP A 122 -2.36 -0.77 -14.62
CA ASP A 122 -2.42 -1.70 -15.75
C ASP A 122 -2.67 -3.17 -15.33
N ASP A 123 -2.82 -3.44 -14.02
CA ASP A 123 -3.19 -4.77 -13.54
C ASP A 123 -4.62 -5.13 -14.00
N PRO A 124 -4.80 -6.20 -14.83
CA PRO A 124 -6.11 -6.61 -15.31
C PRO A 124 -7.12 -6.90 -14.19
N ALA A 125 -6.66 -7.30 -13.01
CA ALA A 125 -7.49 -7.57 -11.84
C ALA A 125 -8.21 -6.31 -11.33
N LEU A 126 -7.74 -5.10 -11.68
CA LEU A 126 -8.35 -3.83 -11.26
C LEU A 126 -9.56 -3.42 -12.09
N THR A 127 -9.79 -4.03 -13.25
CA THR A 127 -10.87 -3.63 -14.17
C THR A 127 -12.24 -3.62 -13.46
N ALA A 128 -12.51 -4.65 -12.66
CA ALA A 128 -13.74 -4.75 -11.88
C ALA A 128 -13.85 -3.69 -10.77
N PHE A 129 -12.72 -3.34 -10.13
CA PHE A 129 -12.69 -2.31 -9.10
C PHE A 129 -12.90 -0.92 -9.70
N LEU A 130 -12.23 -0.58 -10.79
CA LEU A 130 -12.40 0.71 -11.48
C LEU A 130 -13.84 0.91 -11.96
N LYS A 131 -14.47 -0.13 -12.53
CA LYS A 131 -15.90 -0.08 -12.89
C LYS A 131 -16.77 0.19 -11.66
N THR A 132 -16.45 -0.44 -10.53
CA THR A 132 -17.17 -0.24 -9.26
C THR A 132 -16.98 1.18 -8.73
N PHE A 133 -15.76 1.71 -8.72
CA PHE A 133 -15.46 3.07 -8.26
C PHE A 133 -16.15 4.13 -9.11
N ARG A 134 -16.12 4.01 -10.44
CA ARG A 134 -16.85 4.93 -11.35
C ARG A 134 -18.35 4.91 -11.10
N ARG A 135 -18.92 3.72 -10.91
CA ARG A 135 -20.34 3.58 -10.57
C ARG A 135 -20.67 4.24 -9.23
N LEU A 136 -19.85 4.05 -8.21
CA LEU A 136 -20.09 4.64 -6.88
C LEU A 136 -19.93 6.16 -6.90
N LYS A 137 -18.91 6.69 -7.59
CA LYS A 137 -18.75 8.13 -7.86
C LYS A 137 -20.01 8.73 -8.50
N ALA A 138 -20.55 8.08 -9.55
CA ALA A 138 -21.75 8.55 -10.24
C ALA A 138 -23.01 8.55 -9.35
N GLN A 139 -23.01 7.79 -8.26
CA GLN A 139 -24.07 7.77 -7.26
C GLN A 139 -23.90 8.84 -6.17
N GLY A 140 -22.83 9.65 -6.22
CA GLY A 140 -22.51 10.64 -5.18
C GLY A 140 -22.11 10.03 -3.84
N LYS A 141 -21.56 8.80 -3.86
CA LYS A 141 -21.08 8.09 -2.67
C LYS A 141 -19.58 8.29 -2.46
#